data_AF-A0A966QGP0-F1
#
_entry.id   AF-A0A966QGP0-F1
#
_cell.length_a   1.000
_cell.length_b   1.000
_cell.length_c   1.000
_cell.angle_alpha   90.00
_cell.angle_beta   90.00
_cell.angle_gamma   90.00
#
_symmetry.space_group_name_H-M   'P 1'
#
loop_
_entity.id
_entity.type
_entity.pdbx_description
1 polymer ?
#
loop_
_entity_poly.entity_id
_entity_poly.type
_entity_poly.pdbx_seq_one_letter_code
_entity_poly.pdbx_strand_id
1 'polypeptide(L)'
;APYCSLQRPGSLWQLGIEAQELTTAIGQLAQQLEADDKDTRTQALAELESALLAEEGNKAALAAKADATCWVIEHLRGQATFRQQQAKRLTELSRSDASRANALEESLVLVLTRLQPSATRFSFPNHELTSRKSQAVEIDDEDALDPQWLSFTTTSKPDKTAIKEALKAGKQISGAQLLSRCSWRIH
;
A
#
# COMPACT_ATOMS: atom_id res chain seq x y z
N ALA A 1 34.98 42.82 26.78
CA ALA A 1 34.09 41.66 26.96
C ALA A 1 33.00 41.73 25.90
N PRO A 2 32.76 40.67 25.10
CA PRO A 2 31.74 40.71 24.05
C PRO A 2 30.36 40.52 24.68
N TYR A 3 29.41 41.34 24.25
CA TYR A 3 28.01 41.23 24.63
C TYR A 3 27.41 39.97 23.99
N CYS A 4 26.96 39.04 24.82
CA CYS A 4 26.11 37.94 24.40
C CYS A 4 24.71 38.51 24.12
N SER A 5 24.37 38.71 22.85
CA SER A 5 23.01 39.05 22.44
C SER A 5 22.16 37.78 22.46
N LEU A 6 21.53 37.50 23.60
CA LEU A 6 20.44 36.53 23.67
C LEU A 6 19.29 37.06 22.81
N GLN A 7 19.10 36.49 21.61
CA GLN A 7 17.88 36.67 20.83
C GLN A 7 16.71 36.18 21.68
N ARG A 8 15.78 37.08 22.01
CA ARG A 8 14.54 36.68 22.69
C ARG A 8 13.71 35.84 21.71
N PRO A 9 13.18 34.68 22.12
CA PRO A 9 12.19 34.00 21.30
C PRO A 9 10.99 34.93 21.11
N GLY A 10 10.41 34.90 19.90
CA GLY A 10 9.18 35.61 19.59
C GLY A 10 8.04 35.25 20.55
N SER A 11 6.95 36.01 20.53
CA SER A 11 5.76 35.66 21.32
C SER A 11 5.28 34.23 21.00
N LEU A 12 4.59 33.56 21.92
CA LEU A 12 4.03 32.21 21.65
C LEU A 12 3.15 32.18 20.39
N TRP A 13 2.45 33.29 20.13
CA TRP A 13 1.68 33.49 18.91
C TRP A 13 2.56 33.47 17.65
N GLN A 14 3.71 34.14 17.70
CA GLN A 14 4.65 34.19 16.58
C GLN A 14 5.29 32.83 16.32
N LEU A 15 5.67 32.10 17.37
CA LEU A 15 6.17 30.72 17.23
C LEU A 15 5.12 29.78 16.63
N GLY A 16 3.84 29.96 17.00
CA GLY A 16 2.73 29.21 16.40
C GLY A 16 2.55 29.51 14.91
N ILE A 17 2.68 30.78 14.51
CA ILE A 17 2.64 31.19 13.10
C ILE A 17 3.80 30.55 12.34
N GLU A 18 5.03 30.67 12.85
CA GLU A 18 6.23 30.11 12.21
C GLU A 18 6.12 28.58 12.03
N ALA A 19 5.64 27.85 13.04
CA ALA A 19 5.42 26.41 12.94
C ALA A 19 4.34 26.05 11.89
N GLN A 20 3.26 26.82 11.84
CA GLN A 20 2.21 26.62 10.85
C GLN A 20 2.69 26.92 9.43
N GLU A 21 3.49 27.96 9.23
CA GLU A 21 4.08 28.32 7.94
C GLU A 21 4.98 27.21 7.42
N LEU A 22 5.87 26.68 8.28
CA LEU A 22 6.70 25.52 7.92
C LEU A 22 5.85 24.32 7.54
N THR A 23 4.86 23.97 8.35
CA THR A 23 3.96 22.82 8.06
C THR A 23 3.22 23.03 6.75
N THR A 24 2.76 24.25 6.46
CA THR A 24 2.05 24.60 5.23
C THR A 24 2.98 24.50 4.01
N ALA A 25 4.22 24.99 4.11
CA ALA A 25 5.21 24.89 3.04
C ALA A 25 5.54 23.43 2.71
N ILE A 26 5.76 22.59 3.73
CA ILE A 26 5.98 21.15 3.53
C ILE A 26 4.73 20.47 2.94
N GLY A 27 3.53 20.90 3.35
CA GLY A 27 2.26 20.42 2.79
C GLY A 27 2.13 20.71 1.30
N GLN A 28 2.58 21.86 0.82
CA GLN A 28 2.58 22.20 -0.61
C GLN A 28 3.54 21.32 -1.40
N LEU A 29 4.76 21.09 -0.89
CA LEU A 29 5.71 20.15 -1.50
C LEU A 29 5.13 18.73 -1.52
N ALA A 30 4.47 18.30 -0.46
CA ALA A 30 3.81 17.00 -0.40
C ALA A 30 2.68 16.87 -1.44
N GLN A 31 1.91 17.93 -1.67
CA GLN A 31 0.87 17.95 -2.71
C GLN A 31 1.47 17.81 -4.12
N GLN A 32 2.63 18.43 -4.39
CA GLN A 32 3.34 18.26 -5.66
C GLN A 32 3.80 16.81 -5.89
N LEU A 33 3.94 16.00 -4.85
CA LEU A 33 4.25 14.56 -4.99
C LEU A 33 3.11 13.75 -5.60
N GLU A 34 1.90 14.31 -5.66
CA GLU A 34 0.74 13.70 -6.33
C GLU A 34 0.75 13.95 -7.85
N ALA A 35 1.67 14.76 -8.38
CA ALA A 35 1.76 15.03 -9.81
C ALA A 35 2.05 13.75 -10.64
N ASP A 36 1.39 13.64 -11.80
CA ASP A 36 1.57 12.50 -12.71
C ASP A 36 2.98 12.45 -13.30
N ASP A 37 3.57 13.62 -13.57
CA ASP A 37 4.91 13.72 -14.13
C ASP A 37 5.98 13.42 -13.05
N LYS A 38 7.06 12.76 -13.48
CA LYS A 38 8.14 12.37 -12.57
C LYS A 38 8.99 13.58 -12.16
N ASP A 39 9.14 14.56 -13.05
CA ASP A 39 10.07 15.67 -12.88
C ASP A 39 9.62 16.58 -11.75
N THR A 40 8.34 16.95 -11.69
CA THR A 40 7.73 17.73 -10.60
C THR A 40 7.91 17.03 -9.26
N ARG A 41 7.71 15.71 -9.19
CA ARG A 41 7.90 14.95 -7.96
C ARG A 41 9.35 14.96 -7.50
N THR A 42 10.29 14.78 -8.43
CA THR A 42 11.72 14.85 -8.11
C THR A 42 12.15 16.25 -7.69
N GLN A 43 11.59 17.28 -8.31
CA GLN A 43 11.88 18.67 -7.98
C GLN A 43 11.37 19.04 -6.58
N ALA A 44 10.15 18.62 -6.22
CA ALA A 44 9.60 18.86 -4.88
C ALA A 44 10.44 18.20 -3.78
N LEU A 45 10.92 16.97 -4.02
CA LEU A 45 11.83 16.29 -3.08
C LEU A 45 13.19 16.98 -3.01
N ALA A 46 13.77 17.38 -4.14
CA ALA A 46 15.03 18.12 -4.17
C ALA A 46 14.91 19.47 -3.43
N GLU A 47 13.77 20.14 -3.56
CA GLU A 47 13.48 21.38 -2.84
C GLU A 47 13.42 21.14 -1.32
N LEU A 48 12.70 20.11 -0.86
CA LEU A 48 12.67 19.71 0.54
C LEU A 48 14.09 19.39 1.07
N GLU A 49 14.84 18.57 0.34
CA GLU A 49 16.20 18.18 0.70
C GLU A 49 17.12 19.40 0.78
N SER A 50 17.06 20.29 -0.22
CA SER A 50 17.83 21.53 -0.21
C SER A 50 17.47 22.45 0.95
N ALA A 51 16.17 22.55 1.31
CA ALA A 51 15.70 23.37 2.42
C ALA A 51 16.16 22.85 3.79
N LEU A 52 16.32 21.53 3.93
CA LEU A 52 16.89 20.90 5.14
C LEU A 52 18.41 21.06 5.19
N LEU A 53 19.10 20.82 4.08
CA LEU A 53 20.56 20.96 3.98
C LEU A 53 21.01 22.42 4.18
N ALA A 54 20.21 23.39 3.77
CA ALA A 54 20.50 24.82 3.98
C ALA A 54 20.60 25.21 5.46
N GLU A 55 20.01 24.43 6.38
CA GLU A 55 20.11 24.65 7.83
C GLU A 55 21.33 23.97 8.47
N GLU A 56 22.31 23.54 7.66
CA GLU A 56 23.56 23.00 8.18
C GLU A 56 24.23 24.00 9.14
N GLY A 57 24.49 23.55 10.37
CA GLY A 57 25.03 24.40 11.44
C GLY A 57 23.98 25.10 12.30
N ASN A 58 22.71 25.16 11.88
CA ASN A 58 21.61 25.72 12.66
C ASN A 58 20.67 24.62 13.21
N LYS A 59 21.05 24.04 14.35
CA LYS A 59 20.32 22.92 14.96
C LYS A 59 18.85 23.22 15.26
N ALA A 60 18.53 24.45 15.65
CA ALA A 60 17.16 24.82 16.02
C ALA A 60 16.24 24.90 14.79
N ALA A 61 16.69 25.56 13.73
CA ALA A 61 15.93 25.65 12.48
C ALA A 61 15.81 24.29 11.78
N LEU A 62 16.87 23.49 11.77
CA LEU A 62 16.83 22.12 11.26
C LEU A 62 15.79 21.27 12.01
N ALA A 63 15.78 21.34 13.35
CA ALA A 63 14.80 20.62 14.15
C ALA A 63 13.36 21.07 13.84
N ALA A 64 13.10 22.37 13.70
CA ALA A 64 11.77 22.88 13.36
C ALA A 64 11.27 22.41 11.99
N LYS A 65 12.12 22.45 10.95
CA LYS A 65 11.77 21.96 9.60
C LYS A 65 11.58 20.44 9.58
N ALA A 66 12.44 19.70 10.28
CA ALA A 66 12.32 18.25 10.40
C ALA A 66 11.03 17.85 11.13
N ASP A 67 10.67 18.55 12.20
CA ASP A 67 9.43 18.32 12.96
C ASP A 67 8.19 18.60 12.11
N ALA A 68 8.16 19.73 11.39
CA ALA A 68 7.11 20.03 10.43
C ALA A 68 6.98 18.95 9.35
N THR A 69 8.11 18.40 8.89
CA THR A 69 8.13 17.28 7.93
C THR A 69 7.54 16.00 8.53
N CYS A 70 7.90 15.66 9.76
CA CYS A 70 7.32 14.52 10.48
C CYS A 70 5.80 14.68 10.62
N TRP A 71 5.32 15.87 10.94
CA TRP A 71 3.89 16.16 11.09
C TRP A 71 3.10 15.87 9.81
N VAL A 72 3.62 16.34 8.66
CA VAL A 72 2.99 16.07 7.35
C VAL A 72 3.05 14.57 7.01
N ILE A 73 4.14 13.87 7.31
CA ILE A 73 4.25 12.42 7.12
C ILE A 73 3.19 11.66 7.94
N GLU A 74 3.04 12.02 9.22
CA GLU A 74 2.05 11.39 10.11
C GLU A 74 0.63 11.66 9.61
N HIS A 75 0.34 12.90 9.23
CA HIS A 75 -0.95 13.28 8.66
C HIS A 75 -1.32 12.44 7.43
N LEU A 76 -0.39 12.29 6.47
CA LEU A 76 -0.59 11.49 5.27
C LEU A 76 -0.77 10.00 5.59
N ARG A 77 -0.01 9.46 6.56
CA ARG A 77 -0.20 8.07 7.03
C ARG A 77 -1.57 7.88 7.68
N GLY A 78 -2.02 8.84 8.47
CA GLY A 78 -3.37 8.87 9.04
C GLY A 78 -4.45 8.83 7.95
N GLN A 79 -4.34 9.68 6.94
CA GLN A 79 -5.26 9.66 5.80
C GLN A 79 -5.24 8.31 5.05
N ALA A 80 -4.06 7.76 4.79
CA ALA A 80 -3.91 6.49 4.08
C ALA A 80 -4.57 5.33 4.85
N THR A 81 -4.34 5.25 6.17
CA THR A 81 -4.95 4.22 7.02
C THR A 81 -6.48 4.35 7.06
N PHE A 82 -7.01 5.57 7.18
CA PHE A 82 -8.45 5.82 7.12
C PHE A 82 -9.04 5.37 5.77
N ARG A 83 -8.44 5.77 4.65
CA ARG A 83 -8.88 5.37 3.31
C ARG A 83 -8.84 3.86 3.12
N GLN A 84 -7.81 3.19 3.64
CA GLN A 84 -7.71 1.73 3.57
C GLN A 84 -8.82 1.03 4.36
N GLN A 85 -9.18 1.55 5.53
CA GLN A 85 -10.30 1.01 6.32
C GLN A 85 -11.64 1.18 5.58
N GLN A 86 -11.87 2.34 4.96
CA GLN A 86 -13.08 2.56 4.15
C GLN A 86 -13.13 1.65 2.92
N ALA A 87 -12.00 1.48 2.21
CA ALA A 87 -11.91 0.58 1.07
C ALA A 87 -12.27 -0.86 1.45
N LYS A 88 -11.71 -1.38 2.56
CA LYS A 88 -12.03 -2.71 3.08
C LYS A 88 -13.52 -2.87 3.35
N ARG A 89 -14.13 -1.90 4.05
CA ARG A 89 -15.58 -1.90 4.32
C ARG A 89 -16.40 -1.95 3.03
N LEU A 90 -16.06 -1.16 2.02
CA LEU A 90 -16.77 -1.14 0.74
C LEU A 90 -16.63 -2.47 -0.01
N THR A 91 -15.43 -3.07 0.01
CA THR A 91 -15.22 -4.41 -0.56
C THR A 91 -16.05 -5.48 0.14
N GLU A 92 -16.15 -5.43 1.47
CA GLU A 92 -16.99 -6.36 2.25
C GLU A 92 -18.48 -6.19 1.94
N LEU A 93 -18.96 -4.96 1.83
CA LEU A 93 -20.33 -4.66 1.43
C LEU A 93 -20.63 -5.19 0.02
N SER A 94 -19.75 -4.91 -0.94
CA SER A 94 -19.88 -5.41 -2.32
C SER A 94 -19.90 -6.94 -2.37
N ARG A 95 -19.05 -7.61 -1.58
CA ARG A 95 -19.04 -9.08 -1.47
C ARG A 95 -20.34 -9.61 -0.87
N SER A 96 -20.87 -8.96 0.16
CA SER A 96 -22.14 -9.32 0.77
C SER A 96 -23.29 -9.19 -0.24
N ASP A 97 -23.34 -8.11 -1.01
CA ASP A 97 -24.34 -7.90 -2.06
C ASP A 97 -24.25 -8.96 -3.15
N ALA A 98 -23.04 -9.26 -3.62
CA ALA A 98 -22.82 -10.33 -4.60
C ALA A 98 -23.26 -11.70 -4.06
N SER A 99 -22.94 -12.02 -2.81
CA SER A 99 -23.35 -13.28 -2.18
C SER A 99 -24.87 -13.38 -2.04
N ARG A 100 -25.56 -12.29 -1.67
CA ARG A 100 -27.03 -12.25 -1.59
C ARG A 100 -27.66 -12.42 -2.96
N ALA A 101 -27.12 -11.76 -3.99
CA ALA A 101 -27.57 -11.90 -5.36
C ALA A 101 -27.42 -13.36 -5.85
N ASN A 102 -26.25 -13.97 -5.64
CA ASN A 102 -26.01 -15.37 -6.02
C ASN A 102 -26.97 -16.33 -5.31
N ALA A 103 -27.20 -16.16 -4.00
CA ALA A 103 -28.14 -17.02 -3.27
C ALA A 103 -29.57 -16.91 -3.80
N LEU A 104 -30.01 -15.70 -4.19
CA LEU A 104 -31.31 -15.49 -4.83
C LEU A 104 -31.37 -16.11 -6.23
N GLU A 105 -30.30 -15.98 -7.02
CA GLU A 105 -30.18 -16.60 -8.35
C GLU A 105 -30.24 -18.12 -8.25
N GLU A 106 -29.44 -18.74 -7.39
CA GLU A 106 -29.43 -20.19 -7.14
C GLU A 106 -30.81 -20.70 -6.73
N SER A 107 -31.47 -20.00 -5.80
CA SER A 107 -32.83 -20.33 -5.38
C SER A 107 -33.84 -20.21 -6.52
N LEU A 108 -33.74 -19.17 -7.35
CA LEU A 108 -34.65 -18.96 -8.48
C LEU A 108 -34.44 -20.04 -9.55
N VAL A 109 -33.19 -20.32 -9.92
CA VAL A 109 -32.83 -21.39 -10.87
C VAL A 109 -33.33 -22.74 -10.38
N LEU A 110 -33.15 -23.04 -9.09
CA LEU A 110 -33.62 -24.30 -8.48
C LEU A 110 -35.14 -24.46 -8.64
N VAL A 111 -35.92 -23.41 -8.36
CA VAL A 111 -37.38 -23.48 -8.48
C VAL A 111 -37.80 -23.60 -9.94
N LEU A 112 -37.23 -22.79 -10.84
CA LEU A 112 -37.58 -22.79 -12.26
C LEU A 112 -37.28 -24.13 -12.94
N THR A 113 -36.12 -24.72 -12.65
CA THR A 113 -35.71 -26.04 -13.20
C THR A 113 -36.55 -27.18 -12.64
N ARG A 114 -37.03 -27.10 -11.39
CA ARG A 114 -38.00 -28.07 -10.84
C ARG A 114 -39.36 -27.97 -11.53
N LEU A 115 -39.83 -26.76 -11.84
CA LEU A 115 -41.11 -26.53 -12.50
C LEU A 115 -41.05 -26.85 -14.01
N GLN A 116 -39.92 -26.61 -14.66
CA GLN A 116 -39.72 -26.80 -16.10
C GLN A 116 -38.33 -27.41 -16.41
N PRO A 117 -38.17 -28.74 -16.26
CA PRO A 117 -36.86 -29.41 -16.32
C PRO A 117 -36.17 -29.35 -17.68
N SER A 118 -36.94 -29.23 -18.77
CA SER A 118 -36.43 -29.19 -20.15
C SER A 118 -36.22 -27.77 -20.67
N ALA A 119 -36.53 -26.74 -19.90
CA ALA A 119 -36.40 -25.35 -20.34
C ALA A 119 -34.95 -24.87 -20.23
N THR A 120 -34.41 -24.37 -21.33
CA THR A 120 -33.05 -23.80 -21.42
C THR A 120 -33.05 -22.26 -21.40
N ARG A 121 -34.24 -21.65 -21.43
CA ARG A 121 -34.46 -20.20 -21.44
C ARG A 121 -35.76 -19.85 -20.73
N PHE A 122 -35.71 -18.84 -19.87
CA PHE A 122 -36.88 -18.23 -19.22
C PHE A 122 -36.91 -16.74 -19.55
N SER A 123 -38.04 -16.27 -20.08
CA SER A 123 -38.26 -14.85 -20.40
C SER A 123 -39.29 -14.27 -19.44
N PHE A 124 -38.94 -13.17 -18.77
CA PHE A 124 -39.77 -12.40 -17.86
C PHE A 124 -40.03 -11.00 -18.45
N PRO A 125 -41.00 -10.23 -17.92
CA PRO A 125 -41.34 -8.92 -18.49
C PRO A 125 -40.15 -7.95 -18.65
N ASN A 126 -39.18 -8.00 -17.73
CA ASN A 126 -38.01 -7.10 -17.73
C ASN A 126 -36.66 -7.83 -17.70
N HIS A 127 -36.64 -9.17 -17.63
CA HIS A 127 -35.42 -9.94 -17.41
C HIS A 127 -35.45 -11.24 -18.21
N GLU A 128 -34.26 -11.76 -18.50
CA GLU A 128 -34.12 -13.03 -19.20
C GLU A 128 -33.07 -13.89 -18.48
N LEU A 129 -33.40 -15.17 -18.30
CA LEU A 129 -32.49 -16.18 -17.79
C LEU A 129 -32.20 -17.18 -18.90
N THR A 130 -30.92 -17.41 -19.20
CA THR A 130 -30.49 -18.42 -20.16
C THR A 130 -29.51 -19.37 -19.50
N SER A 131 -29.71 -20.67 -19.74
CA SER A 131 -28.71 -21.66 -19.33
C SER A 131 -27.58 -21.69 -20.35
N ARG A 132 -26.33 -21.73 -19.89
CA ARG A 132 -25.17 -22.08 -20.73
C ARG A 132 -24.65 -23.46 -20.34
N LYS A 133 -24.21 -24.24 -21.31
CA LYS A 133 -23.43 -25.45 -21.01
C LYS A 133 -22.03 -25.01 -20.57
N SER A 134 -21.66 -25.31 -19.33
CA SER A 134 -20.27 -25.25 -18.86
C SER A 134 -19.78 -26.68 -18.61
N GLN A 135 -18.58 -26.98 -19.10
CA GLN A 135 -17.87 -28.20 -18.75
C GLN A 135 -16.74 -27.82 -17.80
N ALA A 136 -16.65 -28.50 -16.67
CA ALA A 136 -15.55 -28.43 -15.73
C ALA A 136 -14.93 -29.82 -15.64
N VAL A 137 -13.61 -29.90 -15.57
CA VAL A 137 -12.89 -31.15 -15.30
C VAL A 137 -12.74 -31.23 -13.78
N GLU A 138 -13.43 -32.18 -13.17
CA GLU A 138 -13.26 -32.53 -11.76
C GLU A 138 -12.20 -33.63 -11.69
N ILE A 139 -11.15 -33.41 -10.90
CA ILE A 139 -10.07 -34.38 -10.70
C ILE A 139 -10.32 -35.03 -9.35
N ASP A 140 -10.78 -36.27 -9.37
CA ASP A 140 -11.10 -37.02 -8.14
C ASP A 140 -9.83 -37.54 -7.43
N ASP A 141 -8.79 -37.88 -8.19
CA ASP A 141 -7.51 -38.40 -7.69
C ASP A 141 -6.35 -37.92 -8.59
N GLU A 142 -5.47 -37.09 -8.04
CA GLU A 142 -4.32 -36.54 -8.75
C GLU A 142 -3.20 -37.58 -8.96
N ASP A 143 -3.08 -38.60 -8.10
CA ASP A 143 -2.01 -39.59 -8.14
C ASP A 143 -2.27 -40.69 -9.20
N ALA A 144 -3.53 -40.83 -9.63
CA ALA A 144 -3.93 -41.71 -10.73
C ALA A 144 -3.74 -41.08 -12.12
N LEU A 145 -3.42 -39.78 -12.19
CA LEU A 145 -3.21 -39.09 -13.46
C LEU A 145 -1.84 -39.43 -14.05
N ASP A 146 -1.83 -39.77 -15.33
CA ASP A 146 -0.59 -39.96 -16.06
C ASP A 146 0.31 -38.71 -15.96
N PRO A 147 1.65 -38.87 -15.92
CA PRO A 147 2.59 -37.76 -15.85
C PRO A 147 2.45 -36.72 -16.99
N GLN A 148 1.79 -37.07 -18.10
CA GLN A 148 1.50 -36.16 -19.21
C GLN A 148 0.51 -35.03 -18.84
N TRP A 149 -0.30 -35.21 -17.79
CA TRP A 149 -1.28 -34.23 -17.32
C TRP A 149 -0.80 -33.44 -16.08
N LEU A 150 0.37 -33.78 -15.55
CA LEU A 150 0.97 -33.15 -14.38
C LEU A 150 2.02 -32.11 -14.78
N SER A 151 1.97 -30.93 -14.16
CA SER A 151 3.01 -29.90 -14.33
C SER A 151 3.86 -29.80 -13.07
N PHE A 152 5.15 -30.13 -13.18
CA PHE A 152 6.08 -30.05 -12.06
C PHE A 152 6.81 -28.71 -12.07
N THR A 153 6.56 -27.89 -11.06
CA THR A 153 7.29 -26.63 -10.86
C THR A 153 8.39 -26.81 -9.81
N THR A 154 9.63 -27.03 -10.24
CA THR A 154 10.79 -27.04 -9.34
C THR A 154 11.23 -25.62 -9.05
N THR A 155 10.93 -25.10 -7.84
CA THR A 155 11.36 -23.77 -7.43
C THR A 155 12.63 -23.87 -6.58
N SER A 156 13.77 -23.45 -7.12
CA SER A 156 14.99 -23.24 -6.33
C SER A 156 14.93 -21.85 -5.69
N LYS A 157 14.92 -21.80 -4.35
CA LYS A 157 14.97 -20.53 -3.58
C LYS A 157 16.29 -20.45 -2.83
N PRO A 158 17.01 -19.32 -2.87
CA PRO A 158 18.22 -19.14 -2.09
C PRO A 158 17.87 -19.13 -0.60
N ASP A 159 18.57 -19.97 0.18
CA ASP A 159 18.45 -19.96 1.63
C ASP A 159 19.21 -18.77 2.21
N LYS A 160 18.48 -17.67 2.39
CA LYS A 160 19.01 -16.42 2.95
C LYS A 160 19.53 -16.58 4.38
N THR A 161 19.07 -17.60 5.12
CA THR A 161 19.52 -17.82 6.50
C THR A 161 20.91 -18.44 6.52
N ALA A 162 21.11 -19.55 5.80
CA ALA A 162 22.41 -20.19 5.62
C ALA A 162 23.44 -19.24 4.98
N ILE A 163 23.03 -18.47 3.96
CA ILE A 163 23.89 -17.47 3.32
C ILE A 163 24.32 -16.38 4.32
N LYS A 164 23.39 -15.88 5.15
CA LYS A 164 23.69 -14.86 6.17
C LYS A 164 24.65 -15.39 7.24
N GLU A 165 24.50 -16.63 7.66
CA GLU A 165 25.39 -17.27 8.63
C GLU A 165 26.81 -17.46 8.07
N ALA A 166 26.92 -17.97 6.84
CA ALA A 166 28.20 -18.14 6.17
C ALA A 166 28.93 -16.81 5.93
N LEU A 167 28.22 -15.75 5.53
CA LEU A 167 28.79 -14.40 5.40
C LEU A 167 29.25 -13.83 6.75
N LYS A 168 28.51 -14.07 7.84
CA LYS A 168 28.92 -13.67 9.20
C LYS A 168 30.16 -14.44 9.68
N ALA A 169 30.31 -15.70 9.28
CA ALA A 169 31.46 -16.54 9.58
C ALA A 169 32.71 -16.21 8.73
N GLY A 170 32.66 -15.16 7.89
CA GLY A 170 33.78 -14.72 7.06
C GLY A 170 33.95 -15.49 5.75
N LYS A 171 33.02 -16.37 5.37
CA LYS A 171 33.05 -17.04 4.06
C LYS A 171 32.60 -16.07 2.97
N GLN A 172 33.35 -16.01 1.87
CA GLN A 172 32.96 -15.21 0.71
C GLN A 172 32.04 -16.03 -0.21
N ILE A 173 30.81 -15.55 -0.40
CA ILE A 173 29.82 -16.17 -1.29
C ILE A 173 29.65 -15.26 -2.51
N SER A 174 29.98 -15.77 -3.69
CA SER A 174 29.75 -15.03 -4.95
C SER A 174 28.25 -14.74 -5.10
N GLY A 175 27.91 -13.46 -5.29
CA GLY A 175 26.52 -13.01 -5.40
C GLY A 175 25.82 -12.68 -4.07
N ALA A 176 26.49 -12.74 -2.91
CA ALA A 176 25.89 -12.35 -1.64
C ALA A 176 26.81 -11.43 -0.82
N GLN A 177 26.24 -10.38 -0.22
CA GLN A 177 26.95 -9.41 0.62
C GLN A 177 26.13 -9.10 1.87
N LEU A 178 26.81 -8.96 3.01
CA LEU A 178 26.17 -8.57 4.27
C LEU A 178 26.18 -7.04 4.40
N LEU A 179 25.01 -6.41 4.21
CA LEU A 179 24.83 -4.98 4.40
C LEU A 179 24.24 -4.70 5.79
N SER A 180 24.95 -3.90 6.59
CA SER A 180 24.41 -3.37 7.85
C SER A 180 23.67 -2.07 7.60
N ARG A 181 22.45 -1.94 8.13
CA ARG A 181 21.60 -0.74 8.00
C ARG A 181 20.93 -0.44 9.34
N CYS A 182 20.84 0.84 9.70
CA CYS A 182 20.00 1.30 10.80
C CYS A 182 18.55 1.44 10.33
N SER A 183 17.59 0.96 11.12
CA SER A 183 16.17 1.18 10.88
C SER A 183 15.66 2.33 11.74
N TRP A 184 15.06 3.34 11.11
CA TRP A 184 14.49 4.50 11.80
C TRP A 184 12.96 4.39 11.82
N ARG A 185 12.31 4.90 12.87
CA ARG A 185 10.86 4.98 12.98
C ARG A 185 10.46 6.41 13.33
N ILE A 186 9.37 6.88 12.73
CA ILE A 186 8.69 8.12 13.09
C ILE A 186 7.46 7.67 13.90
N HIS A 187 7.37 8.15 15.12
CA HIS A 187 6.27 7.90 16.04
C HIS A 187 5.23 9.00 15.94
#